data_AF-F5YJC2-F1
#
_entry.id   AF-F5YJC2-F1
#
_cell.length_a   1.000
_cell.length_b   1.000
_cell.length_c   1.000
_cell.angle_alpha   90.00
_cell.angle_beta   90.00
_cell.angle_gamma   90.00
#
_symmetry.space_group_name_H-M   'P 1'
#
loop_
_entity.id
_entity.type
_entity.pdbx_description
1 polymer ?
#
loop_
_entity_poly.entity_id
_entity_poly.type
_entity_poly.pdbx_seq_one_letter_code
_entity_poly.pdbx_strand_id
1 'polypeptide(L)'
;MNRKTNTLLFILGATAVNIVITLLCFFIYYLPYSWFLAPRLPPGSIILSLAVIFIVALATSFIVYQVLLKLFMKKVDVKKYFDSLVGSKK
;
A
#
# COMPACT_ATOMS: atom_id res chain seq x y z
N MET A 1 -0.63 -5.68 -29.19
CA MET A 1 -0.48 -6.12 -27.79
C MET A 1 -1.83 -6.58 -27.26
N ASN A 2 -1.90 -7.80 -26.72
CA ASN A 2 -3.14 -8.41 -26.28
C ASN A 2 -3.68 -7.67 -25.04
N ARG A 3 -4.97 -7.27 -25.01
CA ARG A 3 -5.56 -6.50 -23.89
C ARG A 3 -5.32 -7.17 -22.53
N LYS A 4 -5.31 -8.50 -22.50
CA LYS A 4 -5.04 -9.33 -21.31
C LYS A 4 -3.65 -9.05 -20.69
N THR A 5 -2.62 -8.86 -21.52
CA THR A 5 -1.25 -8.63 -21.06
C THR A 5 -1.10 -7.27 -20.37
N ASN A 6 -1.75 -6.22 -20.91
CA ASN A 6 -1.71 -4.89 -20.31
C ASN A 6 -2.44 -4.84 -18.96
N THR A 7 -3.58 -5.52 -18.84
CA THR A 7 -4.29 -5.65 -17.55
C THR A 7 -3.45 -6.39 -16.52
N LEU A 8 -2.75 -7.47 -16.92
CA LEU A 8 -1.87 -8.21 -16.02
C LEU A 8 -0.73 -7.36 -15.48
N LEU A 9 -0.05 -6.62 -16.37
CA LEU A 9 1.05 -5.72 -15.99
C LEU A 9 0.57 -4.59 -15.07
N PHE A 10 -0.64 -4.09 -15.29
CA PHE A 10 -1.24 -3.07 -14.42
C PHE A 10 -1.51 -3.61 -13.01
N ILE A 11 -2.12 -4.80 -12.90
CA ILE A 11 -2.39 -5.44 -11.60
C ILE A 11 -1.08 -5.73 -10.87
N LEU A 12 -0.07 -6.25 -11.57
CA LEU A 12 1.26 -6.51 -10.99
C LEU A 12 1.93 -5.21 -10.51
N GLY A 13 1.88 -4.14 -11.31
CA GLY A 13 2.41 -2.83 -10.92
C GLY A 13 1.69 -2.25 -9.70
N ALA A 14 0.35 -2.29 -9.68
CA ALA A 14 -0.45 -1.86 -8.54
C ALA A 14 -0.14 -2.66 -7.28
N THR A 15 0.06 -3.97 -7.42
CA THR A 15 0.41 -4.88 -6.31
C THR A 15 1.79 -4.55 -5.76
N ALA A 16 2.78 -4.34 -6.64
CA ALA A 16 4.13 -3.95 -6.25
C ALA A 16 4.13 -2.62 -5.48
N VAL A 17 3.41 -1.60 -5.97
CA VAL A 17 3.26 -0.32 -5.28
C VAL A 17 2.59 -0.49 -3.92
N ASN A 18 1.55 -1.32 -3.82
CA ASN A 18 0.87 -1.59 -2.55
C ASN A 18 1.79 -2.28 -1.52
N ILE A 19 2.62 -3.24 -1.96
CA ILE A 19 3.61 -3.89 -1.10
C ILE A 19 4.61 -2.86 -0.56
N VAL A 20 5.13 -1.97 -1.42
CA VAL A 20 6.06 -0.91 -1.01
C VAL A 20 5.43 0.01 0.03
N ILE A 21 4.19 0.46 -0.19
CA ILE A 21 3.48 1.32 0.77
C ILE A 21 3.27 0.61 2.10
N THR A 22 2.90 -0.68 2.06
CA THR A 22 2.72 -1.48 3.27
C THR A 22 4.01 -1.62 4.07
N LEU A 23 5.14 -1.88 3.39
CA LEU A 23 6.45 -1.93 4.04
C LEU A 23 6.81 -0.58 4.67
N LEU A 24 6.61 0.53 3.96
CA LEU A 24 6.86 1.86 4.50
C LEU A 24 6.01 2.14 5.74
N CYS A 25 4.70 1.84 5.69
CA CYS A 25 3.81 1.97 6.84
C CYS A 25 4.28 1.11 8.02
N PHE A 26 4.70 -0.13 7.75
CA PHE A 26 5.21 -1.03 8.78
C PHE A 26 6.45 -0.45 9.46
N PHE A 27 7.44 0.04 8.71
CA PHE A 27 8.63 0.66 9.30
C PHE A 27 8.30 1.94 10.08
N ILE A 28 7.35 2.75 9.60
CA ILE A 28 6.89 3.97 10.30
C ILE A 28 6.33 3.63 11.69
N TYR A 29 5.60 2.53 11.84
CA TYR A 29 5.08 2.11 13.14
C TYR A 29 6.09 1.29 13.96
N TYR A 30 6.92 0.49 13.30
CA TYR A 30 7.89 -0.39 13.95
C TYR A 30 9.05 0.39 14.60
N LEU A 31 9.57 1.43 13.95
CA LEU A 31 10.68 2.24 14.49
C LEU A 31 10.36 2.87 15.86
N PRO A 32 9.24 3.61 16.04
CA PRO A 32 8.90 4.15 17.35
C PRO A 32 8.55 3.04 18.36
N TYR A 33 7.93 1.95 17.91
CA TYR A 33 7.71 0.80 18.79
C TYR A 33 9.03 0.22 19.32
N SER A 34 10.01 -0.01 18.44
CA SER A 34 11.31 -0.58 18.79
C SER A 34 12.09 0.34 19.73
N TRP A 35 12.04 1.65 19.51
CA TRP A 35 12.80 2.60 20.31
C TRP A 35 12.17 2.88 21.68
N PHE A 36 10.84 3.00 21.75
CA PHE A 36 10.16 3.43 22.98
C PHE A 36 9.43 2.31 23.71
N LEU A 37 8.74 1.42 23.01
CA LEU A 37 7.85 0.43 23.63
C LEU A 37 8.56 -0.89 23.92
N ALA A 38 9.38 -1.39 23.00
CA ALA A 38 10.05 -2.68 23.14
C ALA A 38 10.90 -2.82 24.43
N PRO A 39 11.66 -1.79 24.88
CA PRO A 39 12.41 -1.90 26.14
C PRO A 39 11.54 -1.93 27.40
N ARG A 40 10.27 -1.53 27.30
CA ARG A 40 9.33 -1.42 28.44
C ARG A 40 8.36 -2.60 28.52
N LEU A 41 8.33 -3.46 27.50
CA LEU A 41 7.38 -4.56 27.41
C LEU A 41 8.01 -5.89 27.86
N PRO A 42 7.21 -6.80 28.43
CA PRO A 42 7.66 -8.16 28.70
C PRO A 42 8.13 -8.87 27.41
N PRO A 43 9.17 -9.73 27.47
CA PRO A 43 9.68 -10.43 26.29
C PRO A 43 8.61 -11.27 25.56
N GLY A 44 7.63 -11.81 26.30
CA GLY A 44 6.53 -12.59 25.73
C GLY A 44 5.52 -11.79 24.91
N SER A 45 5.51 -10.45 25.05
CA SER A 45 4.55 -9.58 24.34
C SER A 45 5.03 -9.16 22.95
N ILE A 46 6.30 -9.37 22.63
CA ILE A 46 6.95 -8.87 21.40
C ILE A 46 6.23 -9.37 20.15
N ILE A 47 5.89 -10.67 20.10
CA ILE A 47 5.23 -11.30 18.95
C ILE A 47 3.85 -10.70 18.72
N LEU A 48 3.07 -10.52 19.80
CA LEU A 48 1.72 -9.97 19.73
C LEU A 48 1.75 -8.49 19.31
N SER A 49 2.68 -7.71 19.86
CA SER A 49 2.85 -6.30 19.46
C SER A 49 3.26 -6.17 17.99
N LEU A 50 4.16 -7.02 17.49
CA LEU A 50 4.54 -7.07 16.07
C LEU A 50 3.34 -7.41 15.17
N ALA A 51 2.52 -8.38 15.56
CA ALA A 51 1.31 -8.74 14.83
C ALA A 51 0.31 -7.57 14.77
N VAL A 52 0.11 -6.87 15.89
CA VAL A 52 -0.76 -5.68 15.95
C VAL A 52 -0.23 -4.58 15.04
N ILE A 53 1.07 -4.27 15.11
CA ILE A 53 1.71 -3.27 14.24
C ILE A 53 1.53 -3.63 12.77
N PHE A 54 1.67 -4.90 12.42
CA PHE A 54 1.47 -5.37 11.06
C PHE A 54 0.03 -5.15 10.57
N ILE A 55 -0.97 -5.47 11.39
CA ILE A 55 -2.40 -5.25 11.06
C ILE A 55 -2.69 -3.76 10.90
N VAL A 56 -2.17 -2.91 11.80
CA VAL A 56 -2.34 -1.46 11.73
C VAL A 56 -1.65 -0.89 10.47
N ALA A 57 -0.46 -1.40 10.14
CA ALA A 57 0.26 -1.02 8.93
C ALA A 57 -0.51 -1.39 7.66
N LEU A 58 -1.11 -2.59 7.61
CA LEU A 58 -1.98 -3.00 6.51
C LEU A 58 -3.19 -2.08 6.36
N ALA A 59 -3.92 -1.81 7.44
CA ALA A 59 -5.08 -0.91 7.38
C ALA A 59 -4.69 0.50 6.92
N THR A 60 -3.57 1.01 7.44
CA THR A 60 -3.05 2.34 7.07
C THR A 60 -2.59 2.37 5.61
N SER A 61 -1.97 1.29 5.11
CA SER A 61 -1.46 1.24 3.74
C SER A 61 -2.58 1.34 2.70
N PHE A 62 -3.75 0.75 2.97
CA PHE A 62 -4.93 0.93 2.11
C PHE A 62 -5.36 2.40 2.01
N ILE A 63 -5.39 3.12 3.13
CA ILE A 63 -5.77 4.53 3.16
C ILE A 63 -4.72 5.37 2.42
N VAL A 64 -3.44 5.15 2.71
CA VAL A 64 -2.32 5.86 2.07
C VAL A 64 -2.32 5.62 0.56
N TYR A 65 -2.52 4.37 0.13
CA TYR A 65 -2.62 4.01 -1.29
C TYR A 65 -3.78 4.74 -1.98
N GLN A 66 -4.97 4.77 -1.36
CA GLN A 66 -6.12 5.50 -1.91
C GLN A 66 -5.85 7.00 -2.05
N VAL A 67 -5.22 7.62 -1.04
CA VAL A 67 -4.88 9.05 -1.08
C VAL A 67 -3.83 9.32 -2.17
N LEU A 68 -2.77 8.52 -2.23
CA LEU A 68 -1.73 8.65 -3.25
C LEU A 68 -2.28 8.48 -4.66
N LEU A 69 -3.16 7.49 -4.88
CA LEU A 69 -3.84 7.32 -6.16
C LEU A 69 -4.68 8.53 -6.53
N LYS A 70 -5.49 9.07 -5.61
CA LYS A 70 -6.30 10.27 -5.88
C LYS A 70 -5.43 11.47 -6.23
N LEU A 71 -4.29 11.64 -5.55
CA LEU A 71 -3.32 12.69 -5.84
C LEU A 71 -2.66 12.51 -7.21
N PHE A 72 -2.27 11.28 -7.55
CA PHE A 72 -1.72 10.94 -8.86
C PHE A 72 -2.73 11.21 -9.98
N MET A 73 -3.98 10.79 -9.80
CA MET A 73 -5.04 11.03 -10.77
C MET A 73 -5.38 12.51 -10.96
N LYS A 74 -5.12 13.36 -9.96
CA LYS A 74 -5.29 14.82 -10.07
C LYS A 74 -4.15 15.50 -10.84
N LYS A 75 -2.94 14.93 -10.81
CA LYS A 75 -1.74 15.52 -11.43
C LYS A 75 -1.42 14.96 -12.82
N VAL A 76 -1.83 13.73 -13.11
CA VAL A 76 -1.61 13.07 -14.41
C VAL A 76 -2.94 13.07 -15.15
N ASP A 77 -2.97 13.51 -16.41
CA ASP A 77 -4.16 13.40 -17.26
C ASP A 77 -4.37 11.93 -17.67
N VAL A 78 -5.01 11.20 -16.74
CA VAL A 78 -5.13 9.75 -16.70
C VAL A 78 -5.85 9.19 -17.93
N LYS A 79 -6.64 10.03 -18.63
CA LYS A 79 -7.39 9.65 -19.84
C LYS A 79 -6.49 8.96 -20.88
N LYS A 80 -5.29 9.49 -21.13
CA LYS A 80 -4.43 9.00 -22.21
C LYS A 80 -3.86 7.59 -21.96
N TYR A 81 -3.78 7.14 -20.71
CA TYR A 81 -3.20 5.83 -20.32
C TYR A 81 -4.25 4.84 -19.81
N PHE A 82 -5.40 5.31 -19.32
CA PHE A 82 -6.48 4.48 -18.79
C PHE A 82 -7.67 4.28 -19.73
N ASP A 83 -7.64 4.82 -20.96
CA ASP A 83 -8.62 4.49 -22.01
C ASP A 83 -8.71 2.96 -22.30
N SER A 84 -7.68 2.19 -21.92
CA SER A 84 -7.71 0.72 -21.99
C SER A 84 -8.41 0.04 -20.79
N LEU A 85 -8.68 0.77 -19.70
CA LEU A 85 -9.22 0.24 -18.42
C LEU A 85 -10.64 0.77 -18.13
N VAL A 86 -10.95 1.99 -18.56
CA VAL A 86 -12.31 2.53 -18.50
C VAL A 86 -13.03 2.05 -19.75
N GLY A 87 -13.78 0.96 -19.62
CA GLY A 87 -14.69 0.51 -20.65
C GLY A 87 -15.54 1.67 -21.13
N SER A 88 -15.41 1.99 -22.42
CA SER A 88 -16.35 2.82 -23.19
C SER A 88 -17.77 2.38 -22.86
N LYS A 89 -18.42 3.09 -21.93
CA LYS A 89 -19.88 3.14 -21.87
C LYS A 89 -20.32 3.98 -23.07
N LYS A 90 -20.74 3.29 -24.13
CA LYS A 90 -21.82 3.81 -24.97
C LYS A 90 -23.09 3.85 -24.14
#